data_AF-A0A3R7D624-F1
#
_entry.id   AF-A0A3R7D624-F1
#
_cell.length_a   1.000
_cell.length_b   1.000
_cell.length_c   1.000
_cell.angle_alpha   90.00
_cell.angle_beta   90.00
_cell.angle_gamma   90.00
#
_symmetry.space_group_name_H-M   'P 1'
#
loop_
_entity.id
_entity.type
_entity.pdbx_description
1 polymer ?
#
loop_
_entity_poly.entity_id
_entity_poly.type
_entity_poly.pdbx_seq_one_letter_code
_entity_poly.pdbx_strand_id
1 'polypeptide(L)'
;MGKETQSKIDDEYVKKHPSSAILYKKALNHFARGVTHDARYFKPMPIYCVKARGSKKWDVDGNEYIDYWMGHGALILGHAHPEVTKAAVEQAQKGTHLGASHELEIKWAEKIKQLLPCARNGLVEFTSSGTEATMMAFRLARALHRKIKDSQVYVPFSWVA
;
A
#
# COMPACT_ATOMS: atom_id res chain seq x y z
N MET A 1 17.48 -13.98 27.52
CA MET A 1 17.19 -14.06 26.07
C MET A 1 17.42 -15.50 25.64
N GLY A 2 16.35 -16.30 25.55
CA GLY A 2 16.46 -17.72 25.21
C GLY A 2 17.02 -17.89 23.80
N LYS A 3 17.97 -18.82 23.61
CA LYS A 3 18.40 -19.24 22.28
C LYS A 3 17.19 -19.88 21.60
N GLU A 4 16.59 -19.20 20.62
CA GLU A 4 15.61 -19.83 19.73
C GLU A 4 16.27 -21.06 19.12
N THR A 5 15.69 -22.23 19.37
CA THR A 5 16.19 -23.49 18.81
C THR A 5 15.82 -23.51 17.34
N GLN A 6 16.84 -23.35 16.48
CA GLN A 6 16.72 -23.46 15.03
C GLN A 6 16.07 -24.81 14.68
N SER A 7 14.94 -24.79 13.98
CA SER A 7 14.24 -26.00 13.61
C SER A 7 14.82 -26.62 12.33
N LYS A 8 14.56 -27.90 12.09
CA LYS A 8 14.92 -28.56 10.82
C LYS A 8 14.33 -27.84 9.60
N ILE A 9 13.14 -27.24 9.76
CA ILE A 9 12.45 -26.48 8.71
C ILE A 9 13.22 -25.19 8.42
N ASP A 10 13.70 -24.49 9.45
CA ASP A 10 14.46 -23.26 9.27
C ASP A 10 15.80 -23.52 8.55
N ASP A 11 16.45 -24.65 8.85
CA ASP A 11 17.68 -25.07 8.17
C ASP A 11 17.44 -25.41 6.70
N GLU A 12 16.37 -26.14 6.39
CA GLU A 12 15.98 -26.43 5.01
C GLU A 12 15.61 -25.15 4.25
N TYR A 13 14.88 -24.25 4.91
CA TYR A 13 14.56 -22.93 4.39
C TYR A 13 15.83 -22.16 4.05
N VAL A 14 16.79 -22.03 4.96
CA VAL A 14 18.05 -21.30 4.67
C VAL A 14 18.83 -21.95 3.52
N LYS A 15 18.89 -23.29 3.47
CA LYS A 15 19.56 -24.02 2.37
C LYS A 15 18.93 -23.75 1.00
N LYS A 16 17.62 -23.56 0.95
CA LYS A 16 16.89 -23.28 -0.30
C LYS A 16 16.99 -21.82 -0.76
N HIS A 17 17.44 -20.91 0.10
CA HIS A 17 17.46 -19.47 -0.18
C HIS A 17 18.84 -18.81 0.09
N PRO A 18 19.96 -19.36 -0.43
CA PRO A 18 21.30 -18.87 -0.11
C PRO A 18 21.56 -17.42 -0.56
N SER A 19 21.02 -17.00 -1.71
CA SER A 19 21.19 -15.64 -2.22
C SER A 19 20.36 -14.64 -1.42
N SER A 20 19.16 -15.04 -1.00
CA SER A 20 18.35 -14.25 -0.07
C SER A 20 19.08 -14.02 1.26
N ALA A 21 19.81 -15.01 1.78
CA ALA A 21 20.63 -14.86 2.99
C ALA A 21 21.73 -13.81 2.84
N ILE A 22 22.42 -13.81 1.69
CA ILE A 22 23.46 -12.82 1.38
C ILE A 22 22.86 -11.41 1.35
N LEU A 23 21.70 -11.24 0.71
CA LEU A 23 21.02 -9.95 0.63
C LEU A 23 20.49 -9.49 1.99
N TYR A 24 19.93 -10.38 2.79
CA TYR A 24 19.47 -10.05 4.14
C TYR A 24 20.63 -9.61 5.04
N LYS A 25 21.77 -10.30 4.98
CA LYS A 25 22.99 -9.89 5.70
C LYS A 25 23.45 -8.49 5.30
N LYS A 26 23.34 -8.12 4.02
CA LYS A 26 23.62 -6.75 3.57
C LYS A 26 22.58 -5.77 4.11
N ALA A 27 21.29 -6.11 4.02
CA ALA A 27 20.20 -5.25 4.46
C ALA A 27 20.25 -4.93 5.97
N LEU A 28 20.74 -5.86 6.80
CA LEU A 28 20.95 -5.64 8.24
C LEU A 28 21.95 -4.51 8.55
N ASN A 29 22.82 -4.14 7.61
CA ASN A 29 23.73 -2.99 7.77
C ASN A 29 23.08 -1.65 7.37
N HIS A 30 21.87 -1.67 6.81
CA HIS A 30 21.21 -0.47 6.27
C HIS A 30 19.85 -0.19 6.90
N PHE A 31 19.10 -1.23 7.25
CA PHE A 31 17.73 -1.12 7.74
C PHE A 31 17.58 -1.78 9.11
N ALA A 32 16.77 -1.16 9.97
CA ALA A 32 16.38 -1.78 11.23
C ALA A 32 15.72 -3.14 10.94
N ARG A 33 16.22 -4.21 11.59
CA ARG A 33 15.77 -5.60 11.37
C ARG A 33 15.89 -6.07 9.91
N GLY A 34 16.69 -5.39 9.08
CA GLY A 34 16.95 -5.75 7.69
C GLY A 34 15.78 -5.55 6.73
N VAL A 35 14.73 -4.79 7.12
CA VAL A 35 13.54 -4.56 6.29
C VAL A 35 13.07 -3.10 6.36
N THR A 36 12.38 -2.65 5.30
CA THR A 36 11.78 -1.29 5.23
C THR A 36 10.26 -1.29 5.45
N HIS A 37 9.66 -2.45 5.65
CA HIS A 37 8.24 -2.62 5.90
C HIS A 37 8.05 -3.79 6.86
N ASP A 38 7.44 -3.53 8.02
CA ASP A 38 7.38 -4.50 9.13
C ASP A 38 6.73 -5.83 8.75
N ALA A 39 5.71 -5.81 7.88
CA ALA A 39 5.06 -7.05 7.42
C ALA A 39 5.99 -7.97 6.60
N ARG A 40 7.18 -7.51 6.20
CA ARG A 40 8.19 -8.35 5.55
C ARG A 40 9.19 -8.95 6.52
N TYR A 41 9.17 -8.57 7.80
CA TYR A 41 10.04 -9.16 8.79
C TYR A 41 9.65 -10.62 9.01
N PHE A 42 10.60 -11.53 8.83
CA PHE A 42 10.42 -12.96 9.01
C PHE A 42 11.72 -13.57 9.52
N LYS A 43 11.61 -14.59 10.39
CA LYS A 43 12.75 -15.37 10.86
C LYS A 43 12.78 -16.73 10.15
N PRO A 44 13.96 -17.24 9.74
CA PRO A 44 15.28 -16.68 10.03
C PRO A 44 15.64 -15.45 9.16
N MET A 45 15.03 -15.31 7.98
CA MET A 45 15.24 -14.19 7.05
C MET A 45 14.09 -14.11 6.04
N PRO A 46 13.77 -12.94 5.47
CA PRO A 46 12.82 -12.84 4.35
C PRO A 46 13.42 -13.37 3.03
N ILE A 47 12.54 -13.76 2.10
CA ILE A 47 12.91 -13.98 0.70
C ILE A 47 13.10 -12.65 -0.03
N TYR A 48 13.98 -12.62 -1.03
CA TYR A 48 14.15 -11.49 -1.92
C TYR A 48 13.57 -11.82 -3.29
N CYS A 49 12.50 -11.15 -3.70
CA CYS A 49 11.86 -11.37 -5.00
C CYS A 49 12.57 -10.62 -6.13
N VAL A 50 12.75 -11.25 -7.29
CA VAL A 50 13.33 -10.63 -8.51
C VAL A 50 12.32 -10.43 -9.62
N LYS A 51 11.24 -11.20 -9.62
CA LYS A 51 10.25 -11.20 -10.69
C LYS A 51 8.88 -11.58 -10.15
N ALA A 52 7.83 -11.01 -10.73
CA ALA A 52 6.46 -11.47 -10.52
C ALA A 52 5.63 -11.24 -11.78
N ARG A 53 4.69 -12.15 -12.07
CA ARG A 53 3.78 -12.10 -13.21
C ARG A 53 2.54 -12.94 -12.94
N GLY A 54 1.36 -12.41 -13.23
CA GLY A 54 0.08 -13.06 -12.93
C GLY A 54 -0.04 -13.33 -11.44
N SER A 55 -0.38 -14.55 -11.06
CA SER A 55 -0.49 -14.99 -9.66
C SER A 55 0.83 -15.49 -9.06
N LYS A 56 1.96 -15.35 -9.75
CA LYS A 56 3.23 -15.97 -9.36
C LYS A 56 4.35 -14.95 -9.13
N LYS A 57 5.28 -15.30 -8.25
CA LYS A 57 6.54 -14.57 -8.01
C LYS A 57 7.72 -15.53 -7.90
N TRP A 58 8.90 -15.03 -8.22
CA TRP A 58 10.16 -15.75 -8.15
C TRP A 58 11.15 -15.00 -7.26
N ASP A 59 11.84 -15.73 -6.39
CA ASP A 59 12.93 -15.17 -5.60
C ASP A 59 14.26 -15.13 -6.37
N VAL A 60 15.27 -14.52 -5.76
CA VAL A 60 16.65 -14.43 -6.25
C VAL A 60 17.33 -15.80 -6.42
N ASP A 61 16.79 -16.84 -5.79
CA ASP A 61 17.30 -18.20 -5.83
C ASP A 61 16.58 -19.06 -6.88
N GLY A 62 15.62 -18.48 -7.61
CA GLY A 62 14.86 -19.13 -8.69
C GLY A 62 13.63 -19.91 -8.21
N ASN A 63 13.30 -19.87 -6.92
CA ASN A 63 12.13 -20.53 -6.37
C ASN A 63 10.85 -19.82 -6.85
N GLU A 64 9.88 -20.59 -7.35
CA GLU A 64 8.58 -20.09 -7.77
C GLU A 64 7.54 -20.25 -6.66
N TYR A 65 6.70 -19.22 -6.48
CA TYR A 65 5.61 -19.23 -5.51
C TYR A 65 4.31 -18.79 -6.17
N ILE A 66 3.21 -19.43 -5.78
CA ILE A 66 1.87 -18.87 -5.96
C ILE A 66 1.69 -17.80 -4.89
N ASP A 67 1.45 -16.56 -5.30
CA ASP A 67 1.33 -15.43 -4.39
C ASP A 67 -0.11 -15.29 -3.91
N TYR A 68 -0.35 -15.66 -2.65
CA TYR A 68 -1.62 -15.39 -1.98
C TYR A 68 -1.63 -14.04 -1.24
N TRP A 69 -0.51 -13.33 -1.22
CA TRP A 69 -0.39 -12.05 -0.51
C TRP A 69 -0.84 -10.86 -1.38
N MET A 70 -0.66 -10.96 -2.69
CA MET A 70 -1.23 -10.07 -3.72
C MET A 70 -1.11 -8.57 -3.43
N GLY A 71 0.08 -8.14 -2.97
CA GLY A 71 0.35 -6.74 -2.65
C GLY A 71 -0.55 -6.18 -1.54
N HIS A 72 -0.89 -6.99 -0.53
CA HIS A 72 -1.84 -6.63 0.52
C HIS A 72 -3.24 -6.27 -0.04
N GLY A 73 -3.64 -6.94 -1.13
CA GLY A 73 -4.90 -6.72 -1.85
C GLY A 73 -4.83 -5.67 -2.96
N ALA A 74 -3.76 -4.87 -3.05
CA ALA A 74 -3.62 -3.86 -4.10
C ALA A 74 -3.48 -4.44 -5.51
N LEU A 75 -2.96 -5.66 -5.64
CA LEU A 75 -2.72 -6.33 -6.92
C LEU A 75 -3.84 -7.31 -7.26
N ILE A 76 -5.11 -6.88 -7.16
CA ILE A 76 -6.27 -7.75 -7.41
C ILE A 76 -6.27 -8.37 -8.82
N LEU A 77 -5.65 -7.72 -9.80
CA LEU A 77 -5.52 -8.21 -11.19
C LEU A 77 -4.26 -9.06 -11.42
N GLY A 78 -3.47 -9.34 -10.40
CA GLY A 78 -2.19 -10.02 -10.55
C GLY A 78 -1.01 -9.07 -10.77
N HIS A 79 0.20 -9.64 -10.67
CA HIS A 79 1.45 -8.96 -10.98
C HIS A 79 1.58 -8.70 -12.49
N ALA A 80 2.02 -7.51 -12.88
CA ALA A 80 2.28 -7.13 -14.27
C ALA A 80 1.13 -7.47 -15.24
N HIS A 81 -0.11 -7.11 -14.86
CA HIS A 81 -1.27 -7.26 -15.73
C HIS A 81 -1.06 -6.47 -17.03
N PRO A 82 -1.15 -7.09 -18.24
CA PRO A 82 -0.73 -6.48 -19.50
C PRO A 82 -1.34 -5.09 -19.75
N GLU A 83 -2.65 -4.94 -19.57
CA GLU A 83 -3.34 -3.67 -19.80
C GLU A 83 -2.92 -2.57 -18.79
N VAL A 84 -2.68 -2.94 -17.53
CA VAL A 84 -2.28 -1.98 -16.49
C VAL A 84 -0.84 -1.53 -16.73
N THR A 85 0.04 -2.48 -17.05
CA THR A 85 1.45 -2.19 -17.38
C THR A 85 1.54 -1.32 -18.63
N LYS A 86 0.79 -1.64 -19.69
CA LYS A 86 0.74 -0.84 -20.91
C LYS A 86 0.29 0.60 -20.62
N ALA A 87 -0.84 0.78 -19.92
CA ALA A 87 -1.34 2.11 -19.58
C ALA A 87 -0.34 2.92 -18.73
N ALA A 88 0.33 2.29 -17.76
CA ALA A 88 1.34 2.95 -16.94
C ALA A 88 2.57 3.37 -17.75
N VAL A 89 3.06 2.52 -18.65
CA VAL A 89 4.21 2.83 -19.53
C VAL A 89 3.87 3.95 -20.51
N GLU A 90 2.71 3.87 -21.17
CA GLU A 90 2.26 4.91 -22.10
C GLU A 90 2.09 6.26 -21.40
N GLN A 91 1.57 6.27 -20.16
CA GLN A 91 1.47 7.52 -19.40
C GLN A 91 2.83 8.04 -18.96
N ALA A 92 3.74 7.17 -18.51
CA ALA A 92 5.09 7.58 -18.10
C ALA A 92 5.88 8.23 -19.26
N GLN A 93 5.66 7.78 -20.51
CA GLN A 93 6.25 8.39 -21.71
C GLN A 93 5.78 9.83 -21.96
N LYS A 94 4.62 10.22 -21.44
CA LYS A 94 4.11 11.60 -21.51
C LYS A 94 4.62 12.48 -20.36
N GLY A 95 5.27 11.88 -19.36
CA GLY A 95 5.76 12.54 -18.16
C GLY A 95 5.08 12.03 -16.88
N THR A 96 5.86 11.87 -15.81
CA THR A 96 5.40 11.42 -14.49
C THR A 96 5.05 12.56 -13.55
N HIS A 97 5.54 13.77 -13.81
CA HIS A 97 5.24 14.97 -13.04
C HIS A 97 5.14 16.18 -13.98
N LEU A 98 3.91 16.61 -14.25
CA LEU A 98 3.64 17.70 -15.19
C LEU A 98 3.67 19.09 -14.53
N GLY A 99 3.71 19.17 -13.20
CA GLY A 99 3.61 20.44 -12.47
C GLY A 99 2.28 21.19 -12.66
N ALA A 100 1.26 20.51 -13.18
CA ALA A 100 -0.06 21.07 -13.51
C ALA A 100 -1.15 19.98 -13.49
N SER A 101 -2.41 20.42 -13.42
CA SER A 101 -3.60 19.58 -13.56
C SER A 101 -3.70 18.88 -14.92
N HIS A 102 -4.36 17.73 -14.98
CA HIS A 102 -4.53 16.97 -16.21
C HIS A 102 -5.86 16.19 -16.27
N GLU A 103 -6.38 15.96 -17.48
CA GLU A 103 -7.69 15.34 -17.71
C GLU A 103 -7.90 13.97 -16.99
N LEU A 104 -6.84 13.18 -16.82
CA LEU A 104 -6.94 11.87 -16.17
C LEU A 104 -7.36 11.93 -14.70
N GLU A 105 -7.10 13.04 -13.99
CA GLU A 105 -7.50 13.17 -12.58
C GLU A 105 -9.02 13.36 -12.46
N ILE A 106 -9.62 14.09 -13.41
CA ILE A 106 -11.08 14.28 -13.52
C ILE A 106 -11.74 12.95 -13.86
N LYS A 107 -11.25 12.26 -14.92
CA LYS A 107 -11.76 10.94 -15.33
C LYS A 107 -11.71 9.92 -14.20
N TRP A 108 -10.65 9.95 -13.40
CA TRP A 108 -10.53 9.05 -12.25
C TRP A 108 -11.53 9.40 -11.14
N ALA A 109 -11.71 10.69 -10.81
CA ALA A 109 -12.68 11.12 -9.82
C ALA A 109 -14.12 10.75 -10.22
N GLU A 110 -14.49 10.94 -11.49
CA GLU A 110 -15.77 10.51 -12.03
C GLU A 110 -15.99 9.00 -11.87
N LYS A 111 -14.97 8.19 -12.19
CA LYS A 111 -15.04 6.73 -12.01
C LYS A 111 -15.26 6.34 -10.54
N ILE A 112 -14.56 6.99 -9.61
CA ILE A 112 -14.75 6.74 -8.18
C ILE A 112 -16.17 7.09 -7.73
N LYS A 113 -16.70 8.24 -8.15
CA LYS A 113 -18.07 8.67 -7.82
C LYS A 113 -19.15 7.78 -8.42
N GLN A 114 -18.88 7.13 -9.55
CA GLN A 114 -19.76 6.10 -10.12
C GLN A 114 -19.76 4.82 -9.27
N LEU A 115 -18.58 4.39 -8.78
CA LEU A 115 -18.41 3.14 -8.03
C LEU A 115 -18.84 3.24 -6.56
N LEU A 116 -18.71 4.42 -5.94
CA LEU A 116 -18.96 4.61 -4.51
C LEU A 116 -20.17 5.53 -4.25
N PRO A 117 -21.33 5.00 -3.82
CA PRO A 117 -22.53 5.78 -3.58
C PRO A 117 -22.34 6.96 -2.61
N CYS A 118 -21.53 6.80 -1.56
CA CYS A 118 -21.27 7.85 -0.59
C CYS A 118 -20.50 9.05 -1.16
N ALA A 119 -19.77 8.87 -2.26
CA ALA A 119 -19.02 9.93 -2.93
C ALA A 119 -19.80 10.60 -4.06
N ARG A 120 -20.96 10.06 -4.47
CA ARG A 120 -21.69 10.46 -5.69
C ARG A 120 -21.96 11.97 -5.79
N ASN A 121 -22.37 12.59 -4.69
CA ASN A 121 -22.66 14.03 -4.62
C ASN A 121 -21.58 14.83 -3.87
N GLY A 122 -20.46 14.18 -3.53
CA GLY A 122 -19.35 14.77 -2.80
C GLY A 122 -18.18 15.18 -3.70
N LEU A 123 -17.14 15.68 -3.03
CA LEU A 123 -15.80 15.87 -3.60
C LEU A 123 -14.94 14.64 -3.31
N VAL A 124 -13.98 14.38 -4.19
CA VAL A 124 -13.00 13.29 -4.06
C VAL A 124 -11.62 13.92 -4.07
N GLU A 125 -10.79 13.53 -3.12
CA GLU A 125 -9.40 13.96 -3.02
C GLU A 125 -8.50 12.72 -3.07
N PHE A 126 -7.41 12.81 -3.84
CA PHE A 126 -6.45 11.72 -3.97
C PHE A 126 -5.28 11.91 -3.00
N THR A 127 -4.79 10.81 -2.45
CA THR A 127 -3.60 10.76 -1.60
C THR A 127 -2.65 9.69 -2.11
N SER A 128 -1.40 9.72 -1.66
CA SER A 128 -0.38 8.75 -2.12
C SER A 128 -0.49 7.41 -1.37
N SER A 129 -1.16 7.38 -0.23
CA SER A 129 -1.36 6.16 0.57
C SER A 129 -2.70 6.15 1.32
N GLY A 130 -3.12 4.96 1.75
CA GLY A 130 -4.28 4.79 2.62
C GLY A 130 -4.08 5.40 4.02
N THR A 131 -2.85 5.44 4.53
CA THR A 131 -2.51 6.11 5.79
C THR A 131 -2.79 7.61 5.70
N GLU A 132 -2.37 8.27 4.61
CA GLU A 132 -2.67 9.69 4.35
C GLU A 132 -4.17 9.93 4.20
N ALA A 133 -4.87 9.07 3.45
CA ALA A 133 -6.32 9.18 3.29
C ALA A 133 -7.04 9.16 4.64
N THR A 134 -6.67 8.21 5.52
CA THR A 134 -7.25 8.07 6.85
C THR A 134 -6.92 9.27 7.73
N MET A 135 -5.68 9.74 7.68
CA MET A 135 -5.25 10.93 8.42
C MET A 135 -6.01 12.18 7.98
N MET A 136 -6.22 12.36 6.67
CA MET A 136 -7.00 13.46 6.12
C MET A 136 -8.46 13.38 6.55
N ALA A 137 -9.07 12.20 6.47
CA ALA A 137 -10.45 11.97 6.92
C ALA A 137 -10.64 12.37 8.40
N PHE A 138 -9.72 11.97 9.29
CA PHE A 138 -9.77 12.37 10.70
C PHE A 138 -9.58 13.89 10.89
N ARG A 139 -8.70 14.53 10.11
CA ARG A 139 -8.51 15.99 10.15
C ARG A 139 -9.79 16.73 9.75
N LEU A 140 -10.44 16.29 8.67
CA LEU A 140 -11.71 16.85 8.20
C LEU A 140 -12.82 16.66 9.24
N ALA A 141 -12.97 15.44 9.78
CA ALA A 141 -13.96 15.14 10.82
C ALA A 141 -13.79 16.03 12.07
N ARG A 142 -12.54 16.23 12.53
CA ARG A 142 -12.25 17.12 13.66
C ARG A 142 -12.54 18.59 13.35
N ALA A 143 -12.20 19.06 12.15
CA ALA A 143 -12.46 20.44 11.75
C ALA A 143 -13.96 20.73 11.68
N LEU A 144 -14.75 19.80 11.12
CA LEU A 144 -16.21 19.89 11.09
C LEU A 144 -16.80 19.85 12.51
N HIS A 145 -16.36 18.92 13.37
CA HIS A 145 -16.85 18.85 14.75
C HIS A 145 -16.56 20.12 15.55
N ARG A 146 -15.37 20.73 15.38
CA ARG A 146 -15.04 22.03 16.00
C ARG A 146 -15.96 23.14 15.49
N LYS A 147 -16.17 23.23 14.18
CA LYS A 147 -17.13 24.20 13.61
C LYS A 147 -18.54 24.02 14.16
N ILE A 148 -19.02 22.79 14.31
CA ILE A 148 -20.33 22.51 14.90
C ILE A 148 -20.38 23.02 16.35
N LYS A 149 -19.36 22.71 17.16
CA LYS A 149 -19.29 23.18 18.55
C LYS A 149 -19.24 24.71 18.65
N ASP A 150 -18.47 25.37 17.79
CA ASP A 150 -18.37 26.84 17.76
C ASP A 150 -19.65 27.49 17.22
N SER A 151 -20.36 26.84 16.30
CA SER A 151 -21.68 27.29 15.80
C SER A 151 -22.82 27.07 16.81
N GLN A 152 -22.66 26.17 17.78
CA GLN A 152 -23.60 25.98 18.90
C GLN A 152 -23.38 26.97 20.05
N VAL A 153 -22.49 27.96 19.92
CA VAL A 153 -22.36 29.07 20.90
C VAL A 153 -23.44 30.16 20.71
N TYR A 154 -24.32 30.05 19.71
CA TYR A 154 -25.55 30.86 19.66
C TYR A 154 -26.70 30.09 19.01
N VAL A 155 -27.31 29.21 19.79
CA VAL A 155 -28.71 28.82 19.56
C VAL A 155 -29.48 29.40 20.76
N PRO A 156 -30.31 30.44 20.56
CA PRO A 156 -31.17 30.90 21.63
C PRO A 156 -32.05 29.73 22.06
N PHE A 157 -32.16 29.61 23.37
CA PHE A 157 -32.89 28.61 24.12
C PHE A 157 -34.41 28.71 23.82
N SER A 158 -34.84 28.20 22.67
CA SER A 158 -36.22 27.90 22.31
C SER A 158 -36.08 26.90 21.15
N TRP A 159 -36.25 25.60 21.36
CA TRP A 159 -37.54 24.97 21.55
C TRP A 159 -37.45 23.81 22.56
N VAL A 160 -38.21 23.97 23.65
CA VAL A 160 -38.75 22.88 24.47
C VAL A 160 -40.17 22.66 23.96
N ALA A 161 -40.43 21.48 23.41
CA ALA A 161 -41.69 20.72 23.36
C ALA A 161 -41.60 19.68 22.23
#